data_AF-A0A847PJG2-F1
#
_entry.id   AF-A0A847PJG2-F1
#
_cell.length_a   1.000
_cell.length_b   1.000
_cell.length_c   1.000
_cell.angle_alpha   90.00
_cell.angle_beta   90.00
_cell.angle_gamma   90.00
#
_symmetry.space_group_name_H-M   'P 1'
#
loop_
_entity.id
_entity.type
_entity.pdbx_description
1 polymer ?
#
loop_
_entity_poly.entity_id
_entity_poly.type
_entity_poly.pdbx_seq_one_letter_code
_entity_poly.pdbx_strand_id
1 'polypeptide(L)'
;MIAFFLSVVPTAFCREVSPKFLIIHLDAVSSSKFFQYMEEEYLPNTKAIFKEGHAIKYGLSLFPGGTENIIPRLKEGLGNETGENIGWGYYNREKGREVSGIKSFSNLFSAIPRRAQFSMLYGLPVIDSLMFLPMMNIPQLLETYGVIQLYWFSPDAAGHVFGEKIYLNSIRRFDRYLGRLVKRLNLDEVNLILYCDHGMALDNEIVIDHVLEINRVLGDGLESFFFPNVYLKDLNLKEYYAQKIVQETKIDFTFYKENGYPDIVRGYSIDSKVIFQENGEGKIRYLFEGKDEFSYYTDGYQGEWLSADEWLILTRKSKFPAVPPNIFGFLSNKNAGDIVLVVNPPHLIFTNLIFDYTGNHHGVTDMDLLVPILLRGKELEHLYDREEMWLHTLFTSIPNLSFYGSTPERENHSLSLWGNLKDGEFEFPGFELTLSPHYRWNLALRHENDITKGWFEYDVYSSYVIRLWAGAGVEYRASENSWEPFLQSRLQMDFDRIQFNYGGQVHLNNFKEWQENRKEINYRINKNLYLNWQIPNRLGFTLHW
;
A
#
# COMPACT_ATOMS: atom_id res chain seq x y z
N MET A 1 16.00 -45.88 -20.64
CA MET A 1 15.63 -44.47 -20.94
C MET A 1 15.36 -43.62 -19.69
N ILE A 2 15.55 -44.15 -18.47
CA ILE A 2 15.40 -43.41 -17.19
C ILE A 2 16.74 -42.81 -16.69
N ALA A 3 17.87 -43.30 -17.20
CA ALA A 3 19.21 -42.85 -16.80
C ALA A 3 19.68 -41.52 -17.42
N PHE A 4 18.96 -40.96 -18.40
CA PHE A 4 19.36 -39.72 -19.09
C PHE A 4 18.76 -38.45 -18.47
N PHE A 5 17.79 -38.56 -17.56
CA PHE A 5 17.16 -37.41 -16.90
C PHE A 5 17.85 -36.96 -15.60
N LEU A 6 18.80 -37.74 -15.07
CA LEU A 6 19.53 -37.40 -13.85
C LEU A 6 20.78 -36.53 -14.09
N SER A 7 21.13 -36.21 -15.34
CA SER A 7 22.33 -35.42 -15.68
C SER A 7 22.07 -33.93 -15.95
N VAL A 8 20.83 -33.44 -15.80
CA VAL A 8 20.55 -32.00 -15.83
C VAL A 8 20.33 -31.52 -14.41
N VAL A 9 21.41 -31.51 -13.62
CA VAL A 9 21.48 -30.61 -12.46
C VAL A 9 21.71 -29.22 -13.06
N PRO A 10 20.76 -28.27 -12.97
CA PRO A 10 21.07 -26.91 -13.33
C PRO A 10 22.12 -26.45 -12.34
N THR A 11 23.30 -26.10 -12.85
CA THR A 11 24.26 -25.28 -12.12
C THR A 11 23.49 -24.12 -11.53
N ALA A 12 23.38 -24.11 -10.20
CA ALA A 12 22.86 -22.98 -9.45
C ALA A 12 23.75 -21.79 -9.82
N PHE A 13 23.27 -20.94 -10.74
CA PHE A 13 23.78 -19.59 -10.83
C PHE A 13 23.54 -19.00 -9.43
N CYS A 14 24.61 -18.86 -8.66
CA CYS A 14 24.61 -18.02 -7.47
C CYS A 14 24.30 -16.62 -7.95
N ARG A 15 23.02 -16.29 -7.99
CA ARG A 15 22.55 -14.91 -8.04
C ARG A 15 23.08 -14.29 -6.75
N GLU A 16 23.91 -13.26 -6.85
CA GLU A 16 24.16 -12.39 -5.69
C GLU A 16 22.80 -12.04 -5.10
N VAL A 17 22.59 -12.41 -3.84
CA VAL A 17 21.29 -12.26 -3.21
C VAL A 17 21.08 -10.77 -3.03
N SER A 18 20.26 -10.18 -3.89
CA SER A 18 19.76 -8.82 -3.72
C SER A 18 19.24 -8.69 -2.29
N PRO A 19 19.56 -7.60 -1.57
CA PRO A 19 19.13 -7.44 -0.19
C PRO A 19 17.61 -7.60 -0.08
N LYS A 20 17.17 -8.35 0.94
CA LYS A 20 15.76 -8.62 1.17
C LYS A 20 15.16 -7.47 1.97
N PHE A 21 13.99 -6.99 1.56
CA PHE A 21 13.24 -5.94 2.24
C PHE A 21 11.82 -6.41 2.55
N LEU A 22 11.43 -6.31 3.80
CA LEU A 22 10.03 -6.37 4.22
C LEU A 22 9.59 -4.98 4.64
N ILE A 23 8.75 -4.38 3.81
CA ILE A 23 8.19 -3.05 3.99
C ILE A 23 6.76 -3.20 4.49
N ILE A 24 6.45 -2.57 5.61
CA ILE A 24 5.18 -2.68 6.31
C ILE A 24 4.59 -1.27 6.39
N HIS A 25 3.41 -1.11 5.80
CA HIS A 25 2.57 0.07 5.96
C HIS A 25 1.51 -0.24 7.03
N LEU A 26 1.51 0.54 8.10
CA LEU A 26 0.46 0.54 9.12
C LEU A 26 -0.33 1.83 8.98
N ASP A 27 -1.57 1.72 8.54
CA ASP A 27 -2.35 2.88 8.12
C ASP A 27 -2.81 3.74 9.30
N ALA A 28 -2.83 5.06 9.11
CA ALA A 28 -3.44 6.06 9.98
C ALA A 28 -3.05 5.99 11.48
N VAL A 29 -1.75 5.97 11.78
CA VAL A 29 -1.24 6.06 13.15
C VAL A 29 -0.24 7.20 13.28
N SER A 30 -0.60 8.20 14.08
CA SER A 30 0.29 9.34 14.32
C SER A 30 1.51 8.91 15.14
N SER A 31 2.63 9.60 14.95
CA SER A 31 3.87 9.31 15.66
C SER A 31 3.71 9.36 17.17
N SER A 32 3.05 10.41 17.69
CA SER A 32 2.80 10.58 19.12
C SER A 32 2.02 9.41 19.71
N LYS A 33 0.91 9.00 19.06
CA LYS A 33 0.09 7.86 19.49
C LYS A 33 0.84 6.54 19.35
N PHE A 34 1.59 6.34 18.26
CA PHE A 34 2.36 5.12 18.05
C PHE A 34 3.35 4.88 19.19
N PHE A 35 4.17 5.88 19.55
CA PHE A 35 5.12 5.75 20.65
C PHE A 35 4.43 5.68 22.01
N GLN A 36 3.29 6.36 22.21
CA GLN A 36 2.45 6.14 23.39
C GLN A 36 2.01 4.68 23.50
N TYR A 37 1.52 4.06 22.42
CA TYR A 37 1.10 2.66 22.39
C TYR A 37 2.26 1.67 22.63
N MET A 38 3.49 2.04 22.26
CA MET A 38 4.68 1.26 22.63
C MET A 38 4.98 1.32 24.12
N GLU A 39 4.81 2.48 24.77
CA GLU A 39 5.01 2.63 26.21
C GLU A 39 3.87 2.03 27.05
N GLU A 40 2.65 2.03 26.53
CA GLU A 40 1.48 1.40 27.15
C GLU A 40 1.40 -0.12 26.90
N GLU A 41 2.45 -0.73 26.32
CA GLU A 41 2.54 -2.17 26.04
C GLU A 41 1.41 -2.69 25.12
N TYR A 42 0.92 -1.85 24.21
CA TYR A 42 0.02 -2.26 23.12
C TYR A 42 0.78 -2.74 21.89
N LEU A 43 2.04 -2.32 21.75
CA LEU A 43 2.97 -2.71 20.67
C LEU A 43 4.25 -3.42 21.18
N PRO A 44 4.16 -4.42 22.10
CA PRO A 44 5.34 -5.00 22.72
C PRO A 44 6.23 -5.79 21.75
N ASN A 45 5.64 -6.45 20.74
CA ASN A 45 6.44 -7.17 19.75
C ASN A 45 7.19 -6.20 18.85
N THR A 46 6.51 -5.16 18.38
CA THR A 46 7.10 -4.10 17.56
C THR A 46 8.26 -3.44 18.30
N LYS A 47 8.08 -3.10 19.59
CA LYS A 47 9.14 -2.58 20.47
C LYS A 47 10.34 -3.51 20.56
N ALA A 48 10.11 -4.80 20.77
CA ALA A 48 11.19 -5.78 20.84
C ALA A 48 11.92 -5.95 19.49
N ILE A 49 11.19 -5.99 18.38
CA ILE A 49 11.74 -6.20 17.03
C ILE A 49 12.66 -5.05 16.64
N PHE A 50 12.24 -3.80 16.85
CA PHE A 50 13.00 -2.63 16.42
C PHE A 50 13.98 -2.10 17.48
N LYS A 51 14.16 -2.79 18.61
CA LYS A 51 15.07 -2.39 19.70
C LYS A 51 16.53 -2.18 19.24
N GLU A 52 16.99 -3.02 18.31
CA GLU A 52 18.35 -2.95 17.74
C GLU A 52 18.40 -2.16 16.42
N GLY A 53 17.27 -1.60 16.01
CA GLY A 53 17.15 -0.73 14.86
C GLY A 53 17.12 0.74 15.26
N HIS A 54 16.42 1.53 14.46
CA HIS A 54 16.23 2.95 14.70
C HIS A 54 14.78 3.38 14.47
N ALA A 55 14.38 4.47 15.13
CA ALA A 55 13.08 5.08 14.95
C ALA A 55 13.24 6.56 14.60
N ILE A 56 12.87 6.94 13.38
CA ILE A 56 12.69 8.32 12.97
C ILE A 56 11.33 8.75 13.51
N LYS A 57 11.34 9.55 14.57
CA LYS A 57 10.12 9.95 15.29
C LYS A 57 9.33 11.03 14.55
N TYR A 58 10.01 11.79 13.69
CA TYR A 58 9.42 12.93 13.01
C TYR A 58 9.39 12.68 11.50
N GLY A 59 8.81 11.55 11.09
CA GLY A 59 8.45 11.33 9.68
C GLY A 59 7.30 12.26 9.32
N LEU A 60 7.49 13.18 8.38
CA LEU A 60 6.45 14.13 7.98
C LEU A 60 5.79 13.70 6.67
N SER A 61 4.47 13.49 6.74
CA SER A 61 3.62 13.21 5.59
C SER A 61 3.28 14.46 4.78
N LEU A 62 2.69 14.23 3.60
CA LEU A 62 2.19 15.30 2.75
C LEU A 62 0.76 15.68 3.12
N PHE A 63 0.44 16.96 2.97
CA PHE A 63 -0.92 17.48 3.12
C PHE A 63 -1.70 17.40 1.80
N PRO A 64 -3.00 17.01 1.80
CA PRO A 64 -3.71 16.43 2.93
C PRO A 64 -3.18 15.02 3.23
N GLY A 65 -3.11 14.68 4.52
CA GLY A 65 -2.80 13.32 4.95
C GLY A 65 -3.87 12.40 4.38
N GLY A 66 -3.49 11.49 3.48
CA GLY A 66 -4.44 10.60 2.84
C GLY A 66 -3.75 9.52 2.03
N THR A 67 -4.17 8.28 2.22
CA THR A 67 -3.62 7.10 1.55
C THR A 67 -3.55 7.25 0.03
N GLU A 68 -4.57 7.87 -0.58
CA GLU A 68 -4.67 8.11 -2.02
C GLU A 68 -3.66 9.13 -2.55
N ASN A 69 -3.10 9.96 -1.66
CA ASN A 69 -2.06 10.94 -1.99
C ASN A 69 -0.67 10.38 -1.74
N ILE A 70 -0.45 9.71 -0.61
CA ILE A 70 0.89 9.31 -0.17
C ILE A 70 1.39 8.06 -0.91
N ILE A 71 0.61 6.98 -0.95
CA ILE A 71 1.07 5.69 -1.49
C ILE A 71 1.57 5.79 -2.95
N PRO A 72 0.87 6.51 -3.86
CA PRO A 72 1.36 6.68 -5.22
C PRO A 72 2.70 7.42 -5.35
N ARG A 73 3.10 8.19 -4.34
CA ARG A 73 4.28 9.08 -4.39
C ARG A 73 5.53 8.47 -3.79
N LEU A 74 5.40 7.56 -2.82
CA LEU A 74 6.50 7.02 -2.02
C LEU A 74 7.63 6.38 -2.84
N LYS A 75 7.28 5.66 -3.91
CA LYS A 75 8.28 4.90 -4.71
C LYS A 75 9.18 5.82 -5.52
N GLU A 76 8.64 6.94 -5.98
CA GLU A 76 9.34 7.90 -6.84
C GLU A 76 9.89 9.10 -6.06
N GLY A 77 9.56 9.23 -4.77
CA GLY A 77 10.03 10.37 -4.00
C GLY A 77 9.30 11.67 -4.34
N LEU A 78 8.04 11.60 -4.78
CA LEU A 78 7.32 12.77 -5.28
C LEU A 78 6.72 13.60 -4.14
N GLY A 79 6.93 14.91 -4.20
CA GLY A 79 6.32 15.87 -3.29
C GLY A 79 4.86 16.18 -3.66
N ASN A 80 4.35 17.24 -3.05
CA ASN A 80 2.96 17.68 -3.23
C ASN A 80 2.73 18.49 -4.51
N GLU A 81 3.77 19.20 -4.95
CA GLU A 81 3.82 19.97 -6.20
C GLU A 81 3.70 19.09 -7.45
N THR A 82 3.96 17.78 -7.30
CA THR A 82 3.89 16.77 -8.35
C THR A 82 2.83 15.70 -8.08
N GLY A 83 2.45 14.97 -9.12
CA GLY A 83 1.44 13.89 -9.07
C GLY A 83 0.02 14.33 -9.45
N GLU A 84 -0.78 13.36 -9.93
CA GLU A 84 -2.15 13.61 -10.38
C GLU A 84 -3.16 13.74 -9.23
N ASN A 85 -3.01 12.92 -8.18
CA ASN A 85 -3.97 12.84 -7.08
C ASN A 85 -3.70 13.94 -6.04
N ILE A 86 -4.73 14.69 -5.65
CA ILE A 86 -4.69 15.74 -4.61
C ILE A 86 -5.86 15.61 -3.63
N GLY A 87 -6.36 14.37 -3.47
CA GLY A 87 -7.58 14.01 -2.78
C GLY A 87 -8.42 12.96 -3.53
N TRP A 88 -9.62 12.70 -3.02
CA TRP A 88 -10.64 11.81 -3.60
C TRP A 88 -11.37 12.40 -4.82
N GLY A 89 -10.83 13.44 -5.44
CA GLY A 89 -11.36 14.04 -6.65
C GLY A 89 -10.78 15.43 -6.87
N TYR A 90 -10.95 15.96 -8.07
CA TYR A 90 -10.53 17.32 -8.41
C TYR A 90 -11.23 17.82 -9.67
N TYR A 91 -11.24 19.13 -9.88
CA TYR A 91 -11.69 19.74 -11.13
C TYR A 91 -10.51 19.97 -12.07
N ASN A 92 -10.53 19.35 -13.25
CA ASN A 92 -9.52 19.58 -14.27
C ASN A 92 -9.91 20.81 -15.10
N ARG A 93 -9.31 21.96 -14.77
CA ARG A 93 -9.59 23.25 -15.42
C ARG A 93 -9.22 23.25 -16.91
N GLU A 94 -8.14 22.58 -17.31
CA GLU A 94 -7.73 22.47 -18.73
C GLU A 94 -8.79 21.74 -19.58
N LYS A 95 -9.45 20.73 -19.00
CA LYS A 95 -10.45 19.90 -19.68
C LYS A 95 -11.90 20.30 -19.37
N GLY A 96 -12.10 21.30 -18.49
CA GLY A 96 -13.42 21.75 -18.04
C GLY A 96 -14.29 20.63 -17.46
N ARG A 97 -13.71 19.71 -16.68
CA ARG A 97 -14.46 18.56 -16.14
C ARG A 97 -13.94 18.08 -14.79
N GLU A 98 -14.85 17.52 -14.01
CA GLU A 98 -14.55 16.83 -12.76
C GLU A 98 -13.88 15.48 -12.99
N VAL A 99 -12.93 15.15 -12.13
CA VAL A 99 -12.29 13.84 -12.02
C VAL A 99 -12.72 13.24 -10.68
N SER A 100 -13.46 12.15 -10.75
CA SER A 100 -14.06 11.52 -9.57
C SER A 100 -13.06 10.68 -8.78
N GLY A 101 -13.43 10.37 -7.54
CA GLY A 101 -12.64 9.50 -6.65
C GLY A 101 -12.41 8.08 -7.16
N ILE A 102 -13.18 7.60 -8.13
CA ILE A 102 -12.92 6.31 -8.79
C ILE A 102 -11.56 6.35 -9.51
N LYS A 103 -11.21 7.49 -10.11
CA LYS A 103 -9.91 7.67 -10.77
C LYS A 103 -8.79 7.75 -9.75
N SER A 104 -8.96 8.50 -8.66
CA SER A 104 -8.00 8.54 -7.53
C SER A 104 -7.78 7.14 -6.94
N PHE A 105 -8.86 6.40 -6.70
CA PHE A 105 -8.82 5.01 -6.21
C PHE A 105 -8.09 4.09 -7.20
N SER A 106 -8.36 4.21 -8.51
CA SER A 106 -7.65 3.42 -9.53
C SER A 106 -6.15 3.72 -9.54
N ASN A 107 -5.76 4.98 -9.34
CA ASN A 107 -4.35 5.40 -9.27
C ASN A 107 -3.68 4.88 -7.98
N LEU A 108 -4.39 4.89 -6.84
CA LEU A 108 -3.93 4.24 -5.60
C LEU A 108 -3.73 2.73 -5.79
N PHE A 109 -4.73 2.06 -6.35
CA PHE A 109 -4.72 0.62 -6.53
C PHE A 109 -3.60 0.16 -7.49
N SER A 110 -3.27 0.96 -8.51
CA SER A 110 -2.15 0.67 -9.42
C SER A 110 -0.78 0.92 -8.80
N ALA A 111 -0.67 1.83 -7.83
CA ALA A 111 0.58 2.06 -7.09
C ALA A 111 0.93 0.90 -6.14
N ILE A 112 -0.08 0.19 -5.63
CA ILE A 112 0.10 -0.98 -4.77
C ILE A 112 0.55 -2.18 -5.60
N PRO A 113 1.61 -2.92 -5.19
CA PRO A 113 2.03 -4.13 -5.88
C PRO A 113 0.88 -5.13 -6.02
N ARG A 114 0.74 -5.73 -7.20
CA ARG A 114 -0.33 -6.71 -7.53
C ARG A 114 -0.64 -7.70 -6.39
N ARG A 115 0.39 -8.31 -5.78
CA ARG A 115 0.21 -9.31 -4.72
C ARG A 115 -0.33 -8.74 -3.40
N ALA A 116 -0.09 -7.46 -3.17
CA ALA A 116 -0.51 -6.75 -1.97
C ALA A 116 -1.90 -6.08 -2.13
N GLN A 117 -2.44 -5.98 -3.35
CA GLN A 117 -3.72 -5.33 -3.62
C GLN A 117 -4.89 -5.93 -2.83
N PHE A 118 -4.88 -7.24 -2.53
CA PHE A 118 -5.91 -7.87 -1.72
C PHE A 118 -5.92 -7.40 -0.25
N SER A 119 -4.86 -6.74 0.20
CA SER A 119 -4.80 -6.14 1.53
C SER A 119 -5.88 -5.07 1.74
N MET A 120 -6.36 -4.43 0.67
CA MET A 120 -7.51 -3.52 0.73
C MET A 120 -8.77 -4.21 1.29
N LEU A 121 -9.02 -5.47 0.91
CA LEU A 121 -10.16 -6.22 1.44
C LEU A 121 -9.94 -6.58 2.92
N TYR A 122 -8.70 -6.93 3.28
CA TYR A 122 -8.33 -7.14 4.68
C TYR A 122 -8.35 -5.86 5.51
N GLY A 123 -8.36 -4.68 4.87
CA GLY A 123 -8.56 -3.39 5.52
C GLY A 123 -9.97 -3.19 6.06
N LEU A 124 -10.96 -3.95 5.60
CA LEU A 124 -12.30 -3.90 6.19
C LEU A 124 -12.23 -4.40 7.65
N PRO A 125 -12.73 -3.62 8.62
CA PRO A 125 -12.67 -4.01 10.03
C PRO A 125 -13.26 -5.41 10.25
N VAL A 126 -12.66 -6.18 11.17
CA VAL A 126 -12.92 -7.61 11.44
C VAL A 126 -12.27 -8.55 10.42
N ILE A 127 -12.27 -8.22 9.12
CA ILE A 127 -11.62 -9.02 8.08
C ILE A 127 -10.10 -9.00 8.24
N ASP A 128 -9.55 -7.95 8.86
CA ASP A 128 -8.14 -7.83 9.25
C ASP A 128 -7.66 -9.00 10.13
N SER A 129 -8.57 -9.72 10.79
CA SER A 129 -8.24 -10.98 11.47
C SER A 129 -7.63 -12.03 10.55
N LEU A 130 -7.95 -12.02 9.25
CA LEU A 130 -7.44 -12.92 8.23
C LEU A 130 -6.06 -12.56 7.69
N MET A 131 -5.49 -11.41 8.07
CA MET A 131 -4.14 -10.99 7.68
C MET A 131 -3.03 -11.95 8.14
N PHE A 132 -3.32 -12.87 9.07
CA PHE A 132 -2.38 -13.95 9.38
C PHE A 132 -2.08 -14.83 8.16
N LEU A 133 -3.03 -14.99 7.23
CA LEU A 133 -2.87 -15.80 6.01
C LEU A 133 -1.75 -15.26 5.10
N PRO A 134 -1.80 -14.01 4.61
CA PRO A 134 -0.71 -13.47 3.80
C PRO A 134 0.61 -13.41 4.57
N MET A 135 0.59 -13.07 5.86
CA MET A 135 1.81 -13.01 6.68
C MET A 135 2.49 -14.38 6.85
N MET A 136 1.73 -15.48 6.84
CA MET A 136 2.33 -16.82 6.92
C MET A 136 3.22 -17.15 5.72
N ASN A 137 2.99 -16.54 4.56
CA ASN A 137 3.73 -16.82 3.33
C ASN A 137 4.92 -15.88 3.11
N ILE A 138 5.04 -14.80 3.88
CA ILE A 138 6.08 -13.77 3.70
C ILE A 138 7.50 -14.34 3.66
N PRO A 139 7.94 -15.27 4.54
CA PRO A 139 9.29 -15.80 4.49
C PRO A 139 9.65 -16.40 3.13
N GLN A 140 8.72 -17.14 2.53
CA GLN A 140 8.91 -17.73 1.19
C GLN A 140 8.87 -16.70 0.07
N LEU A 141 7.98 -15.73 0.21
CA LEU A 141 7.83 -14.67 -0.77
C LEU A 141 9.07 -13.79 -0.80
N LEU A 142 9.70 -13.51 0.35
CA LEU A 142 10.98 -12.79 0.40
C LEU A 142 12.09 -13.51 -0.38
N GLU A 143 12.19 -14.84 -0.30
CA GLU A 143 13.15 -15.60 -1.13
C GLU A 143 12.86 -15.48 -2.62
N THR A 144 11.58 -15.32 -3.01
CA THR A 144 11.17 -15.29 -4.42
C THR A 144 11.28 -13.89 -5.04
N TYR A 145 10.91 -12.85 -4.27
CA TYR A 145 10.71 -11.50 -4.77
C TYR A 145 11.76 -10.50 -4.25
N GLY A 146 12.48 -10.82 -3.18
CA GLY A 146 13.43 -9.91 -2.52
C GLY A 146 12.74 -8.79 -1.74
N VAL A 147 11.77 -8.09 -2.35
CA VAL A 147 11.03 -6.97 -1.75
C VAL A 147 9.56 -7.32 -1.59
N ILE A 148 9.06 -7.31 -0.36
CA ILE A 148 7.65 -7.55 -0.03
C ILE A 148 7.07 -6.34 0.66
N GLN A 149 5.91 -5.87 0.17
CA GLN A 149 5.14 -4.78 0.76
C GLN A 149 3.87 -5.34 1.41
N LEU A 150 3.74 -5.19 2.72
CA LEU A 150 2.55 -5.56 3.49
C LEU A 150 1.80 -4.28 3.88
N TYR A 151 0.52 -4.19 3.55
CA TYR A 151 -0.32 -3.05 3.92
C TYR A 151 -1.35 -3.47 4.95
N TRP A 152 -1.45 -2.71 6.03
CA TRP A 152 -2.40 -2.91 7.11
C TRP A 152 -3.35 -1.72 7.20
N PHE A 153 -4.31 -1.65 6.27
CA PHE A 153 -5.29 -0.57 6.10
C PHE A 153 -6.37 -0.49 7.20
N SER A 154 -6.48 -1.52 8.04
CA SER A 154 -7.62 -1.65 8.96
C SER A 154 -7.75 -0.57 10.04
N PRO A 155 -6.67 0.00 10.62
CA PRO A 155 -6.80 1.04 11.61
C PRO A 155 -7.48 2.28 11.04
N ASP A 156 -7.16 2.72 9.82
CA ASP A 156 -7.82 3.88 9.20
C ASP A 156 -9.34 3.72 9.12
N ALA A 157 -9.79 2.65 8.45
CA ALA A 157 -11.21 2.34 8.34
C ALA A 157 -11.89 2.16 9.73
N ALA A 158 -11.18 1.58 10.70
CA ALA A 158 -11.67 1.44 12.06
C ALA A 158 -11.78 2.78 12.80
N GLY A 159 -10.79 3.66 12.63
CA GLY A 159 -10.73 4.99 13.25
C GLY A 159 -11.81 5.91 12.71
N HIS A 160 -12.07 5.88 11.40
CA HIS A 160 -13.18 6.61 10.82
C HIS A 160 -14.54 6.12 11.31
N VAL A 161 -14.82 4.81 11.22
CA VAL A 161 -16.19 4.29 11.31
C VAL A 161 -16.57 3.75 12.69
N PHE A 162 -15.61 3.23 13.45
CA PHE A 162 -15.88 2.44 14.65
C PHE A 162 -15.23 2.98 15.93
N GLY A 163 -14.49 4.09 15.81
CA GLY A 163 -13.84 4.78 16.91
C GLY A 163 -12.62 4.06 17.51
N GLU A 164 -12.06 4.70 18.54
CA GLU A 164 -10.76 4.35 19.13
C GLU A 164 -10.65 2.89 19.58
N LYS A 165 -11.70 2.30 20.16
CA LYS A 165 -11.65 0.93 20.68
C LYS A 165 -11.37 -0.10 19.58
N ILE A 166 -12.03 0.02 18.43
CA ILE A 166 -11.84 -0.93 17.31
C ILE A 166 -10.52 -0.64 16.59
N TYR A 167 -10.18 0.64 16.45
CA TYR A 167 -8.87 1.11 15.99
C TYR A 167 -7.71 0.46 16.77
N LEU A 168 -7.71 0.57 18.11
CA LEU A 168 -6.70 -0.03 18.98
C LEU A 168 -6.66 -1.57 18.90
N ASN A 169 -7.81 -2.21 18.73
CA ASN A 169 -7.88 -3.67 18.55
C ASN A 169 -7.21 -4.13 17.24
N SER A 170 -7.25 -3.31 16.19
CA SER A 170 -6.54 -3.59 14.93
C SER A 170 -5.03 -3.47 15.15
N ILE A 171 -4.56 -2.40 15.79
CA ILE A 171 -3.13 -2.16 16.10
C ILE A 171 -2.53 -3.30 16.96
N ARG A 172 -3.23 -3.71 18.03
CA ARG A 172 -2.77 -4.84 18.87
C ARG A 172 -2.73 -6.17 18.12
N ARG A 173 -3.59 -6.35 17.11
CA ARG A 173 -3.62 -7.55 16.28
C ARG A 173 -2.47 -7.56 15.30
N PHE A 174 -2.22 -6.42 14.67
CA PHE A 174 -1.03 -6.17 13.85
C PHE A 174 0.23 -6.57 14.62
N ASP A 175 0.43 -6.02 15.83
CA ASP A 175 1.61 -6.30 16.66
C ASP A 175 1.80 -7.80 16.94
N ARG A 176 0.71 -8.48 17.33
CA ARG A 176 0.74 -9.92 17.60
C ARG A 176 1.11 -10.73 16.36
N TYR A 177 0.60 -10.36 15.19
CA TYR A 177 0.90 -11.07 13.96
C TYR A 177 2.31 -10.78 13.47
N LEU A 178 2.78 -9.54 13.63
CA LEU A 178 4.16 -9.16 13.34
C LEU A 178 5.14 -9.96 14.22
N GLY A 179 4.87 -10.07 15.52
CA GLY A 179 5.68 -10.89 16.43
C GLY A 179 5.74 -12.37 16.05
N ARG A 180 4.67 -12.92 15.45
CA ARG A 180 4.67 -14.30 14.93
C ARG A 180 5.44 -14.44 13.61
N LEU A 181 5.32 -13.44 12.73
CA LEU A 181 6.04 -13.41 11.47
C LEU A 181 7.55 -13.34 11.70
N VAL A 182 8.02 -12.43 12.54
CA VAL A 182 9.46 -12.19 12.73
C VAL A 182 10.19 -13.40 13.31
N LYS A 183 9.52 -14.22 14.14
CA LYS A 183 10.08 -15.50 14.62
C LYS A 183 10.42 -16.51 13.52
N ARG A 184 9.95 -16.28 12.29
CA ARG A 184 10.16 -17.12 11.11
C ARG A 184 11.08 -16.48 10.07
N LEU A 185 11.60 -15.29 10.35
CA LEU A 185 12.55 -14.56 9.49
C LEU A 185 13.97 -14.69 10.05
N ASN A 186 14.95 -14.70 9.15
CA ASN A 186 16.34 -14.43 9.53
C ASN A 186 16.54 -12.91 9.51
N LEU A 187 16.54 -12.27 10.68
CA LEU A 187 16.68 -10.81 10.78
C LEU A 187 18.06 -10.29 10.38
N ASP A 188 19.08 -11.16 10.30
CA ASP A 188 20.40 -10.78 9.81
C ASP A 188 20.44 -10.65 8.27
N GLU A 189 19.44 -11.21 7.58
CA GLU A 189 19.33 -11.20 6.11
C GLU A 189 18.23 -10.26 5.58
N VAL A 190 17.34 -9.78 6.45
CA VAL A 190 16.14 -9.03 6.05
C VAL A 190 16.15 -7.63 6.66
N ASN A 191 16.02 -6.63 5.80
CA ASN A 191 15.81 -5.25 6.19
C ASN A 191 14.31 -5.00 6.40
N LEU A 192 13.94 -4.52 7.58
CA LEU A 192 12.58 -4.20 7.97
C LEU A 192 12.35 -2.69 7.95
N ILE A 193 11.28 -2.27 7.30
CA ILE A 193 10.78 -0.90 7.33
C ILE A 193 9.33 -0.96 7.78
N LEU A 194 8.99 -0.26 8.85
CA LEU A 194 7.61 -0.02 9.27
C LEU A 194 7.35 1.49 9.21
N TYR A 195 6.32 1.91 8.49
CA TYR A 195 5.91 3.31 8.41
C TYR A 195 4.39 3.44 8.43
N CYS A 196 3.92 4.62 8.79
CA CYS A 196 2.55 5.06 8.57
C CYS A 196 2.55 6.13 7.49
N ASP A 197 1.49 6.21 6.69
CA ASP A 197 1.33 7.21 5.64
C ASP A 197 0.76 8.52 6.17
N HIS A 198 -0.14 8.48 7.14
CA HIS A 198 -0.61 9.65 7.89
C HIS A 198 -1.01 9.24 9.31
N GLY A 199 -1.40 10.22 10.10
CA GLY A 199 -1.96 10.02 11.44
C GLY A 199 -3.48 9.86 11.43
N MET A 200 -4.05 9.92 12.64
CA MET A 200 -5.49 9.88 12.90
C MET A 200 -5.76 10.56 14.25
N ALA A 201 -6.60 11.57 14.25
CA ALA A 201 -7.20 12.11 15.45
C ALA A 201 -8.55 11.43 15.71
N LEU A 202 -8.76 10.94 16.94
CA LEU A 202 -9.94 10.17 17.33
C LEU A 202 -10.85 10.92 18.32
N ASP A 203 -10.36 12.03 18.89
CA ASP A 203 -11.07 12.85 19.89
C ASP A 203 -11.83 14.00 19.22
N ASN A 204 -12.46 13.73 18.07
CA ASN A 204 -13.11 14.78 17.29
C ASN A 204 -14.62 14.82 17.60
N GLU A 205 -15.11 16.01 17.96
CA GLU A 205 -16.48 16.16 18.49
C GLU A 205 -17.38 17.00 17.56
N ILE A 206 -16.81 17.65 16.55
CA ILE A 206 -17.52 18.66 15.77
C ILE A 206 -17.48 18.29 14.29
N VAL A 207 -18.59 17.75 13.80
CA VAL A 207 -18.77 17.44 12.37
C VAL A 207 -19.15 18.70 11.60
N ILE A 208 -18.40 18.99 10.54
CA ILE A 208 -18.63 20.06 9.59
C ILE A 208 -19.20 19.44 8.32
N ASP A 209 -20.44 19.77 7.98
CA ASP A 209 -20.96 19.51 6.63
C ASP A 209 -20.34 20.50 5.64
N HIS A 210 -19.09 20.22 5.30
CA HIS A 210 -18.26 21.05 4.44
C HIS A 210 -18.88 21.26 3.06
N VAL A 211 -19.66 20.31 2.54
CA VAL A 211 -20.37 20.47 1.26
C VAL A 211 -21.48 21.50 1.41
N LEU A 212 -22.32 21.41 2.45
CA LEU A 212 -23.37 22.39 2.69
C LEU A 212 -22.80 23.78 3.01
N GLU A 213 -21.78 23.87 3.85
CA GLU A 213 -21.17 25.14 4.25
C GLU A 213 -20.51 25.85 3.05
N ILE A 214 -19.73 25.15 2.23
CA ILE A 214 -19.09 25.76 1.06
C ILE A 214 -20.13 26.19 0.02
N ASN A 215 -21.16 25.39 -0.23
CA ASN A 215 -22.26 25.81 -1.11
C ASN A 215 -23.01 27.03 -0.56
N ARG A 216 -23.24 27.10 0.76
CA ARG A 216 -23.90 28.25 1.39
C ARG A 216 -23.08 29.54 1.26
N VAL A 217 -21.76 29.46 1.47
CA VAL A 217 -20.88 30.65 1.47
C VAL A 217 -20.62 31.16 0.06
N LEU A 218 -20.36 30.25 -0.90
CA LEU A 218 -19.96 30.61 -2.27
C LEU A 218 -21.14 30.75 -3.22
N GLY A 219 -22.19 29.93 -3.06
CA GLY A 219 -23.35 29.90 -3.94
C GLY A 219 -22.95 29.83 -5.41
N ASP A 220 -23.43 30.77 -6.21
CA ASP A 220 -23.16 30.84 -7.65
C ASP A 220 -21.68 31.08 -8.00
N GLY A 221 -20.83 31.49 -7.05
CA GLY A 221 -19.39 31.69 -7.26
C GLY A 221 -18.59 30.38 -7.32
N LEU A 222 -19.17 29.26 -6.89
CA LEU A 222 -18.54 27.94 -6.89
C LEU A 222 -18.59 27.33 -8.31
N GLU A 223 -17.43 26.89 -8.80
CA GLU A 223 -17.33 26.09 -10.03
C GLU A 223 -17.43 24.59 -9.70
N SER A 224 -16.64 24.13 -8.73
CA SER A 224 -16.65 22.75 -8.26
C SER A 224 -16.00 22.66 -6.88
N PHE A 225 -16.26 21.57 -6.16
CA PHE A 225 -15.73 21.37 -4.82
C PHE A 225 -15.38 19.89 -4.58
N PHE A 226 -14.13 19.64 -4.22
CA PHE A 226 -13.63 18.34 -3.79
C PHE A 226 -12.68 18.58 -2.63
N PHE A 227 -13.13 18.33 -1.40
CA PHE A 227 -12.30 18.59 -0.22
C PHE A 227 -10.88 18.02 -0.37
N PRO A 228 -9.81 18.80 -0.07
CA PRO A 228 -9.82 20.16 0.49
C PRO A 228 -9.92 21.31 -0.55
N ASN A 229 -10.11 21.00 -1.83
CA ASN A 229 -10.01 21.92 -2.96
C ASN A 229 -11.35 22.58 -3.31
N VAL A 230 -11.35 23.92 -3.32
CA VAL A 230 -12.45 24.77 -3.80
C VAL A 230 -12.05 25.40 -5.13
N TYR A 231 -12.90 25.26 -6.16
CA TYR A 231 -12.68 25.85 -7.48
C TYR A 231 -13.67 26.98 -7.71
N LEU A 232 -13.17 28.16 -8.11
CA LEU A 232 -13.94 29.37 -8.28
C LEU A 232 -14.24 29.65 -9.75
N LYS A 233 -15.41 30.24 -10.03
CA LYS A 233 -15.72 30.77 -11.37
C LYS A 233 -14.88 32.01 -11.69
N ASP A 234 -14.75 32.93 -10.73
CA ASP A 234 -13.93 34.13 -10.84
C ASP A 234 -12.73 34.06 -9.90
N LEU A 235 -11.53 33.99 -10.49
CA LEU A 235 -10.27 33.90 -9.75
C LEU A 235 -9.92 35.18 -8.99
N ASN A 236 -10.51 36.33 -9.34
CA ASN A 236 -10.27 37.59 -8.64
C ASN A 236 -10.91 37.62 -7.25
N LEU A 237 -11.80 36.67 -6.94
CA LEU A 237 -12.53 36.61 -5.68
C LEU A 237 -11.89 35.64 -4.66
N LYS A 238 -10.69 35.11 -4.92
CA LYS A 238 -9.99 34.19 -4.01
C LYS A 238 -9.86 34.75 -2.59
N GLU A 239 -9.35 35.97 -2.44
CA GLU A 239 -9.19 36.59 -1.12
C GLU A 239 -10.52 36.75 -0.39
N TYR A 240 -11.53 37.29 -1.09
CA TYR A 240 -12.86 37.51 -0.55
C TYR A 240 -13.47 36.20 -0.02
N TYR A 241 -13.46 35.14 -0.83
CA TYR A 241 -14.03 33.86 -0.40
C TYR A 241 -13.19 33.16 0.65
N ALA A 242 -11.86 33.23 0.58
CA ALA A 242 -10.99 32.63 1.60
C ALA A 242 -11.28 33.20 3.00
N GLN A 243 -11.43 34.53 3.11
CA GLN A 243 -11.82 35.20 4.37
C GLN A 243 -13.24 34.83 4.79
N LYS A 244 -14.20 34.90 3.85
CA LYS A 244 -15.61 34.65 4.14
C LYS A 244 -15.85 33.23 4.65
N ILE A 245 -15.15 32.23 4.09
CA ILE A 245 -15.24 30.83 4.54
C ILE A 245 -14.85 30.71 6.01
N VAL A 246 -13.69 31.23 6.43
CA VAL A 246 -13.24 31.09 7.83
C VAL A 246 -14.06 31.94 8.80
N GLN A 247 -14.67 33.04 8.34
CA GLN A 247 -15.54 33.89 9.16
C GLN A 247 -16.94 33.31 9.36
N GLU A 248 -17.48 32.61 8.36
CA GLU A 248 -18.87 32.13 8.37
C GLU A 248 -19.00 30.64 8.67
N THR A 249 -17.90 29.88 8.72
CA THR A 249 -17.90 28.43 8.91
C THR A 249 -16.97 28.01 10.04
N LYS A 250 -16.88 26.70 10.30
CA LYS A 250 -15.93 26.12 11.27
C LYS A 250 -14.63 25.61 10.61
N ILE A 251 -14.37 25.97 9.35
CA ILE A 251 -13.12 25.64 8.68
C ILE A 251 -11.99 26.44 9.35
N ASP A 252 -10.92 25.75 9.77
CA ASP A 252 -9.86 26.36 10.58
C ASP A 252 -8.97 27.30 9.76
N PHE A 253 -8.60 26.88 8.55
CA PHE A 253 -7.83 27.71 7.64
C PHE A 253 -8.28 27.60 6.19
N THR A 254 -8.09 28.68 5.47
CA THR A 254 -8.10 28.70 4.00
C THR A 254 -6.74 29.14 3.49
N PHE A 255 -6.30 28.62 2.35
CA PHE A 255 -5.07 29.03 1.67
C PHE A 255 -5.28 29.20 0.18
N TYR A 256 -4.60 30.15 -0.45
CA TYR A 256 -4.59 30.31 -1.91
C TYR A 256 -3.30 30.97 -2.40
N LYS A 257 -2.96 30.76 -3.68
CA LYS A 257 -1.91 31.51 -4.38
C LYS A 257 -2.43 32.86 -4.86
N GLU A 258 -1.68 33.92 -4.52
CA GLU A 258 -1.98 35.31 -4.89
C GLU A 258 -1.99 35.50 -6.41
N ASN A 259 -2.93 36.29 -6.91
CA ASN A 259 -3.06 36.52 -8.35
C ASN A 259 -1.93 37.41 -8.85
N GLY A 260 -1.20 36.95 -9.87
CA GLY A 260 -0.05 37.68 -10.43
C GLY A 260 1.24 37.58 -9.60
N TYR A 261 1.21 36.91 -8.44
CA TYR A 261 2.36 36.68 -7.57
C TYR A 261 2.44 35.19 -7.18
N PRO A 262 2.88 34.30 -8.08
CA PRO A 262 2.84 32.84 -7.87
C PRO A 262 3.71 32.34 -6.71
N ASP A 263 4.65 33.18 -6.26
CA ASP A 263 5.60 32.93 -5.18
C ASP A 263 5.02 33.32 -3.80
N ILE A 264 3.75 33.74 -3.76
CA ILE A 264 3.05 34.16 -2.53
C ILE A 264 1.81 33.30 -2.34
N VAL A 265 1.76 32.59 -1.21
CA VAL A 265 0.56 31.96 -0.68
C VAL A 265 0.05 32.79 0.49
N ARG A 266 -1.24 33.07 0.50
CA ARG A 266 -1.93 33.67 1.65
C ARG A 266 -2.82 32.63 2.29
N GLY A 267 -2.93 32.69 3.61
CA GLY A 267 -3.94 31.95 4.34
C GLY A 267 -4.63 32.82 5.37
N TYR A 268 -5.84 32.40 5.75
CA TYR A 268 -6.65 33.08 6.75
C TYR A 268 -7.12 32.06 7.77
N SER A 269 -7.16 32.48 9.03
CA SER A 269 -7.98 31.91 10.11
C SER A 269 -8.94 33.01 10.59
N ILE A 270 -9.71 32.74 11.65
CA ILE A 270 -10.65 33.72 12.21
C ILE A 270 -9.98 35.04 12.64
N ASP A 271 -8.77 34.98 13.22
CA ASP A 271 -8.08 36.13 13.84
C ASP A 271 -6.67 36.37 13.26
N SER A 272 -6.33 35.74 12.14
CA SER A 272 -4.99 35.81 11.57
C SER A 272 -4.99 35.71 10.06
N LYS A 273 -4.02 36.40 9.47
CA LYS A 273 -3.64 36.25 8.07
C LYS A 273 -2.19 35.80 8.03
N VAL A 274 -1.97 34.62 7.47
CA VAL A 274 -0.64 34.05 7.27
C VAL A 274 -0.17 34.26 5.84
N ILE A 275 1.13 34.40 5.66
CA ILE A 275 1.75 34.63 4.35
C ILE A 275 2.97 33.72 4.24
N PHE A 276 2.98 32.89 3.21
CA PHE A 276 4.17 32.15 2.79
C PHE A 276 4.71 32.80 1.54
N GLN A 277 6.00 33.11 1.55
CA GLN A 277 6.70 33.65 0.40
C GLN A 277 7.82 32.69 0.03
N GLU A 278 7.98 32.41 -1.26
CA GLU A 278 9.10 31.63 -1.79
C GLU A 278 10.14 32.57 -2.39
N ASN A 279 11.42 32.25 -2.23
CA ASN A 279 12.49 32.88 -3.00
C ASN A 279 12.78 32.03 -4.25
N GLY A 280 13.45 32.59 -5.26
CA GLY A 280 13.80 31.84 -6.47
C GLY A 280 14.75 30.66 -6.27
N GLU A 281 15.08 30.29 -5.03
CA GLU A 281 15.92 29.14 -4.65
C GLU A 281 15.10 28.01 -3.98
N GLY A 282 13.77 28.10 -3.94
CA GLY A 282 12.92 27.08 -3.31
C GLY A 282 12.85 27.17 -1.79
N LYS A 283 13.33 28.27 -1.19
CA LYS A 283 13.19 28.52 0.25
C LYS A 283 11.95 29.35 0.53
N ILE A 284 11.26 29.03 1.62
CA ILE A 284 10.01 29.66 2.02
C ILE A 284 10.20 30.42 3.33
N ARG A 285 9.64 31.62 3.39
CA ARG A 285 9.53 32.44 4.60
C ARG A 285 8.08 32.49 5.06
N TYR A 286 7.88 32.44 6.38
CA TYR A 286 6.58 32.65 7.03
C TYR A 286 6.47 34.07 7.58
N LEU A 287 5.32 34.71 7.37
CA LEU A 287 4.94 35.98 7.98
C LEU A 287 3.47 35.88 8.42
N PHE A 288 3.04 36.76 9.32
CA PHE A 288 1.65 36.85 9.74
C PHE A 288 1.23 38.28 10.09
N GLU A 289 -0.07 38.54 9.97
CA GLU A 289 -0.76 39.73 10.49
C GLU A 289 -1.80 39.25 11.52
N GLY A 290 -1.87 39.90 12.69
CA GLY A 290 -2.73 39.45 13.79
C GLY A 290 -2.02 38.43 14.69
N LYS A 291 -2.60 37.25 14.86
CA LYS A 291 -2.05 36.18 15.72
C LYS A 291 -1.12 35.23 14.95
N ASP A 292 0.01 34.87 15.55
CA ASP A 292 0.84 33.76 15.05
C ASP A 292 0.13 32.43 15.36
N GLU A 293 -0.63 31.92 14.38
CA GLU A 293 -1.42 30.69 14.57
C GLU A 293 -0.56 29.44 14.69
N PHE A 294 0.66 29.47 14.14
CA PHE A 294 1.56 28.33 14.17
C PHE A 294 2.59 28.41 15.30
N SER A 295 2.65 29.55 16.01
CA SER A 295 3.57 29.81 17.12
C SER A 295 5.06 29.73 16.73
N TYR A 296 5.37 29.85 15.43
CA TYR A 296 6.75 29.69 14.96
C TYR A 296 7.69 30.76 15.51
N TYR A 297 7.25 32.02 15.62
CA TYR A 297 8.10 33.09 16.16
C TYR A 297 8.35 32.91 17.66
N THR A 298 7.35 32.45 18.41
CA THR A 298 7.52 32.11 19.82
C THR A 298 8.42 30.89 20.02
N ASP A 299 8.45 29.98 19.04
CA ASP A 299 9.29 28.77 19.04
C ASP A 299 10.71 29.04 18.50
N GLY A 300 11.03 30.29 18.14
CA GLY A 300 12.40 30.73 17.83
C GLY A 300 12.66 31.12 16.37
N TYR A 301 11.69 30.99 15.47
CA TYR A 301 11.81 31.47 14.08
C TYR A 301 11.99 32.99 14.01
N GLN A 302 12.91 33.49 13.18
CA GLN A 302 13.22 34.93 13.08
C GLN A 302 12.82 35.55 11.73
N GLY A 303 12.01 34.86 10.93
CA GLY A 303 11.61 35.34 9.60
C GLY A 303 12.64 35.07 8.51
N GLU A 304 13.57 34.14 8.72
CA GLU A 304 14.54 33.71 7.72
C GLU A 304 13.91 32.86 6.59
N TRP A 305 14.61 32.79 5.45
CA TRP A 305 14.25 31.92 4.34
C TRP A 305 14.76 30.51 4.59
N LEU A 306 13.85 29.53 4.69
CA LEU A 306 14.19 28.14 5.00
C LEU A 306 13.75 27.21 3.86
N SER A 307 14.61 26.26 3.51
CA SER A 307 14.24 25.11 2.67
C SER A 307 13.22 24.20 3.38
N ALA A 308 12.62 23.27 2.64
CA ALA A 308 11.67 22.32 3.20
C ALA A 308 12.26 21.50 4.37
N ASP A 309 13.52 21.08 4.26
CA ASP A 309 14.21 20.33 5.33
C ASP A 309 14.52 21.22 6.55
N GLU A 310 14.97 22.45 6.33
CA GLU A 310 15.21 23.41 7.43
C GLU A 310 13.90 23.72 8.19
N TRP A 311 12.77 23.84 7.47
CA TRP A 311 11.45 23.98 8.08
C TRP A 311 11.08 22.78 8.94
N LEU A 312 11.28 21.55 8.43
CA LEU A 312 11.00 20.33 9.19
C LEU A 312 11.87 20.25 10.44
N ILE A 313 13.18 20.52 10.34
CA ILE A 313 14.09 20.54 11.50
C ILE A 313 13.61 21.52 12.57
N LEU A 314 13.26 22.74 12.16
CA LEU A 314 12.82 23.80 13.08
C LEU A 314 11.50 23.45 13.78
N THR A 315 10.56 22.84 13.06
CA THR A 315 9.16 22.72 13.50
C THR A 315 8.73 21.29 13.86
N ARG A 316 9.62 20.29 13.78
CA ARG A 316 9.29 18.87 14.04
C ARG A 316 8.63 18.58 15.39
N LYS A 317 8.82 19.45 16.39
CA LYS A 317 8.22 19.34 17.73
C LYS A 317 7.00 20.25 17.94
N SER A 318 6.68 21.09 16.96
CA SER A 318 5.51 21.96 17.00
C SER A 318 4.23 21.16 16.73
N LYS A 319 3.10 21.68 17.18
CA LYS A 319 1.77 21.21 16.77
C LYS A 319 1.58 21.31 15.24
N PHE A 320 2.29 22.22 14.58
CA PHE A 320 2.17 22.48 13.15
C PHE A 320 3.50 22.25 12.45
N PRO A 321 3.85 21.00 12.10
CA PRO A 321 5.13 20.69 11.51
C PRO A 321 5.18 21.04 10.01
N ALA A 322 6.15 21.89 9.65
CA ALA A 322 6.50 22.32 8.29
C ALA A 322 5.30 22.68 7.40
N VAL A 323 4.29 23.36 7.95
CA VAL A 323 3.12 23.82 7.20
C VAL A 323 3.49 24.66 5.97
N PRO A 324 4.44 25.62 6.03
CA PRO A 324 4.76 26.47 4.88
C PRO A 324 5.15 25.69 3.61
N PRO A 325 6.19 24.81 3.61
CA PRO A 325 6.52 24.03 2.41
C PRO A 325 5.42 23.04 2.01
N ASN A 326 4.67 22.48 2.96
CA ASN A 326 3.65 21.47 2.65
C ASN A 326 2.46 22.08 1.89
N ILE A 327 1.93 23.21 2.39
CA ILE A 327 0.84 23.95 1.74
C ILE A 327 1.29 24.61 0.45
N PHE A 328 2.49 25.21 0.43
CA PHE A 328 3.02 25.85 -0.76
C PHE A 328 3.23 24.84 -1.90
N GLY A 329 3.80 23.67 -1.58
CA GLY A 329 3.94 22.56 -2.53
C GLY A 329 2.58 22.11 -3.07
N PHE A 330 1.59 21.91 -2.18
CA PHE A 330 0.25 21.47 -2.58
C PHE A 330 -0.42 22.47 -3.55
N LEU A 331 -0.42 23.76 -3.21
CA LEU A 331 -0.96 24.83 -4.07
C LEU A 331 -0.14 25.08 -5.35
N SER A 332 1.07 24.52 -5.44
CA SER A 332 1.87 24.53 -6.67
C SER A 332 1.49 23.40 -7.64
N ASN A 333 0.69 22.43 -7.18
CA ASN A 333 0.15 21.39 -8.04
C ASN A 333 -0.89 21.97 -9.01
N LYS A 334 -0.79 21.62 -10.30
CA LYS A 334 -1.70 22.11 -11.35
C LYS A 334 -3.17 21.75 -11.15
N ASN A 335 -3.45 20.69 -10.37
CA ASN A 335 -4.80 20.24 -10.10
C ASN A 335 -5.40 20.91 -8.85
N ALA A 336 -4.59 21.60 -8.04
CA ALA A 336 -5.02 22.17 -6.76
C ALA A 336 -6.18 23.16 -6.93
N GLY A 337 -7.01 23.25 -5.88
CA GLY A 337 -8.09 24.24 -5.81
C GLY A 337 -7.57 25.67 -5.87
N ASP A 338 -8.46 26.58 -6.27
CA ASP A 338 -8.21 28.02 -6.19
C ASP A 338 -8.13 28.50 -4.74
N ILE A 339 -8.84 27.82 -3.84
CA ILE A 339 -8.72 27.91 -2.39
C ILE A 339 -8.61 26.49 -1.84
N VAL A 340 -7.75 26.29 -0.85
CA VAL A 340 -7.53 25.02 -0.14
C VAL A 340 -7.96 25.17 1.30
N LEU A 341 -8.75 24.23 1.77
CA LEU A 341 -9.32 24.21 3.11
C LEU A 341 -8.49 23.32 4.04
N VAL A 342 -8.35 23.72 5.30
CA VAL A 342 -7.78 22.88 6.35
C VAL A 342 -8.76 22.75 7.50
N VAL A 343 -8.95 21.52 7.94
CA VAL A 343 -9.80 21.17 9.10
C VAL A 343 -8.93 20.38 10.07
N ASN A 344 -8.56 21.03 11.17
CA ASN A 344 -7.73 20.45 12.20
C ASN A 344 -8.60 19.80 13.29
N PRO A 345 -8.09 18.77 14.00
CA PRO A 345 -8.72 18.28 15.22
C PRO A 345 -8.98 19.42 16.22
N PRO A 346 -10.16 19.47 16.89
CA PRO A 346 -11.17 18.41 17.01
C PRO A 346 -12.30 18.46 15.94
N HIS A 347 -12.12 19.19 14.84
CA HIS A 347 -13.12 19.25 13.77
C HIS A 347 -13.02 18.03 12.83
N LEU A 348 -14.18 17.57 12.35
CA LEU A 348 -14.34 16.49 11.37
C LEU A 348 -14.99 17.05 10.11
N ILE A 349 -14.61 16.52 8.95
CA ILE A 349 -15.43 16.69 7.75
C ILE A 349 -16.50 15.60 7.71
N PHE A 350 -17.72 15.99 7.37
CA PHE A 350 -18.80 15.06 7.07
C PHE A 350 -18.43 14.21 5.85
N THR A 351 -18.73 12.91 5.87
CA THR A 351 -18.65 12.06 4.67
C THR A 351 -19.97 11.32 4.51
N ASN A 352 -20.41 11.11 3.26
CA ASN A 352 -21.70 10.47 2.93
C ASN A 352 -21.69 8.93 3.15
N LEU A 353 -21.00 8.42 4.15
CA LEU A 353 -20.95 7.01 4.48
C LEU A 353 -22.05 6.64 5.49
N ILE A 354 -22.39 5.35 5.55
CA ILE A 354 -23.51 4.80 6.36
C ILE A 354 -23.32 5.02 7.87
N PHE A 355 -22.12 5.43 8.30
CA PHE A 355 -21.74 5.60 9.70
C PHE A 355 -21.18 7.00 9.93
N ASP A 356 -21.47 7.56 11.10
CA ASP A 356 -20.89 8.82 11.54
C ASP A 356 -19.36 8.67 11.70
N TYR A 357 -18.61 9.58 11.07
CA TYR A 357 -17.16 9.60 11.20
C TYR A 357 -16.75 10.03 12.61
N THR A 358 -15.89 9.23 13.24
CA THR A 358 -15.36 9.43 14.60
C THR A 358 -13.88 9.81 14.60
N GLY A 359 -13.20 9.63 13.47
CA GLY A 359 -11.78 9.96 13.29
C GLY A 359 -11.53 10.82 12.05
N ASN A 360 -10.49 11.64 12.10
CA ASN A 360 -10.07 12.55 11.03
C ASN A 360 -8.54 12.56 10.87
N HIS A 361 -8.07 12.85 9.65
CA HIS A 361 -6.66 13.05 9.32
C HIS A 361 -6.44 14.16 8.25
N HIS A 362 -7.42 15.07 8.10
CA HIS A 362 -7.46 16.11 7.05
C HIS A 362 -6.77 17.45 7.44
N GLY A 363 -6.14 17.51 8.61
CA GLY A 363 -5.51 18.73 9.12
C GLY A 363 -4.05 18.89 8.71
N VAL A 364 -3.42 19.91 9.28
CA VAL A 364 -1.97 20.19 9.18
C VAL A 364 -1.27 20.04 10.53
N THR A 365 -1.91 19.34 11.48
CA THR A 365 -1.34 19.12 12.81
C THR A 365 -0.35 17.96 12.84
N ASP A 366 0.46 17.90 13.87
CA ASP A 366 1.32 16.76 14.20
C ASP A 366 0.54 15.44 14.30
N MET A 367 -0.69 15.48 14.81
CA MET A 367 -1.59 14.33 14.90
C MET A 367 -2.03 13.79 13.54
N ASP A 368 -2.06 14.62 12.49
CA ASP A 368 -2.48 14.23 11.15
C ASP A 368 -1.27 13.88 10.26
N LEU A 369 -0.16 14.61 10.40
CA LEU A 369 0.94 14.55 9.44
C LEU A 369 2.24 13.95 9.98
N LEU A 370 2.48 13.90 11.30
CA LEU A 370 3.66 13.21 11.82
C LEU A 370 3.39 11.73 12.02
N VAL A 371 4.25 10.91 11.43
CA VAL A 371 4.17 9.47 11.40
C VAL A 371 5.47 8.83 11.88
N PRO A 372 5.40 7.66 12.50
CA PRO A 372 6.59 6.91 12.88
C PRO A 372 7.21 6.24 11.65
N ILE A 373 8.53 6.18 11.59
CA ILE A 373 9.27 5.31 10.67
C ILE A 373 10.27 4.50 11.49
N LEU A 374 10.14 3.18 11.47
CA LEU A 374 11.01 2.25 12.17
C LEU A 374 11.81 1.45 11.16
N LEU A 375 13.11 1.37 11.41
CA LEU A 375 14.10 0.81 10.50
C LEU A 375 14.90 -0.26 11.25
N ARG A 376 15.13 -1.41 10.63
CA ARG A 376 16.05 -2.43 11.16
C ARG A 376 16.74 -3.16 10.02
N GLY A 377 18.05 -3.33 10.09
CA GLY A 377 18.84 -4.06 9.10
C GLY A 377 19.94 -3.22 8.49
N LYS A 378 20.95 -3.90 7.95
CA LYS A 378 22.22 -3.34 7.50
C LYS A 378 22.07 -2.29 6.40
N GLU A 379 21.14 -2.48 5.48
CA GLU A 379 20.90 -1.57 4.35
C GLU A 379 20.20 -0.27 4.76
N LEU A 380 19.86 -0.13 6.05
CA LEU A 380 19.15 1.01 6.61
C LEU A 380 19.98 1.78 7.65
N GLU A 381 21.18 1.30 8.00
CA GLU A 381 22.02 1.88 9.06
C GLU A 381 22.42 3.34 8.76
N HIS A 382 22.53 3.72 7.48
CA HIS A 382 22.84 5.09 7.07
C HIS A 382 21.71 6.10 7.37
N LEU A 383 20.55 5.63 7.86
CA LEU A 383 19.44 6.46 8.31
C LEU A 383 19.30 6.48 9.84
N TYR A 384 20.15 5.78 10.59
CA TYR A 384 20.00 5.60 12.05
C TYR A 384 20.36 6.85 12.86
N ASP A 385 20.91 7.88 12.23
CA ASP A 385 21.24 9.16 12.84
C ASP A 385 20.15 10.22 12.64
N ARG A 386 19.09 9.91 11.87
CA ARG A 386 18.02 10.86 11.55
C ARG A 386 16.93 10.89 12.61
N GLU A 387 16.52 12.07 13.06
CA GLU A 387 15.32 12.21 13.90
C GLU A 387 14.06 12.51 13.06
N GLU A 388 14.24 13.12 11.89
CA GLU A 388 13.18 13.57 10.97
C GLU A 388 13.45 13.17 9.51
N MET A 389 12.36 13.09 8.74
CA MET A 389 12.40 12.83 7.31
C MET A 389 11.08 13.20 6.66
N TRP A 390 11.10 13.74 5.46
CA TRP A 390 9.90 13.79 4.61
C TRP A 390 9.55 12.38 4.14
N LEU A 391 8.40 11.86 4.57
CA LEU A 391 8.02 10.46 4.35
C LEU A 391 8.09 10.07 2.87
N HIS A 392 7.66 10.95 1.96
CA HIS A 392 7.67 10.68 0.52
C HIS A 392 9.07 10.31 -0.01
N THR A 393 10.14 10.78 0.64
CA THR A 393 11.55 10.49 0.28
C THR A 393 12.10 9.19 0.86
N LEU A 394 11.35 8.48 1.71
CA LEU A 394 11.84 7.32 2.45
C LEU A 394 12.47 6.26 1.55
N PHE A 395 11.77 5.83 0.49
CA PHE A 395 12.28 4.75 -0.34
C PHE A 395 13.42 5.19 -1.27
N THR A 396 13.38 6.43 -1.78
CA THR A 396 14.45 6.97 -2.62
C THR A 396 15.73 7.27 -1.83
N SER A 397 15.63 7.39 -0.50
CA SER A 397 16.78 7.52 0.41
C SER A 397 17.54 6.22 0.67
N ILE A 398 17.07 5.07 0.18
CA ILE A 398 17.66 3.75 0.42
C ILE A 398 18.27 3.24 -0.90
N PRO A 399 19.61 3.35 -1.10
CA PRO A 399 20.23 3.11 -2.41
C PRO A 399 20.00 1.71 -2.98
N ASN A 400 19.94 0.69 -2.12
CA ASN A 400 19.82 -0.71 -2.53
C ASN A 400 18.36 -1.21 -2.57
N LEU A 401 17.39 -0.35 -2.28
CA LEU A 401 15.97 -0.68 -2.40
C LEU A 401 15.50 -0.41 -3.83
N SER A 402 15.17 -1.47 -4.56
CA SER A 402 14.56 -1.37 -5.90
C SER A 402 13.22 -2.08 -5.94
N PHE A 403 12.19 -1.37 -6.42
CA PHE A 403 10.91 -1.97 -6.79
C PHE A 403 10.90 -2.51 -8.22
N TYR A 404 11.89 -2.14 -9.04
CA TYR A 404 12.07 -2.64 -10.39
C TYR A 404 12.84 -3.96 -10.35
N GLY A 405 12.36 -4.96 -11.08
CA GLY A 405 12.98 -6.29 -11.09
C GLY A 405 12.73 -7.12 -9.83
N SER A 406 11.85 -6.68 -8.92
CA SER A 406 11.46 -7.46 -7.74
C SER A 406 10.55 -8.65 -8.07
N THR A 407 10.20 -8.83 -9.35
CA THR A 407 9.52 -10.04 -9.84
C THR A 407 10.54 -11.03 -10.36
N PRO A 408 10.36 -12.35 -10.12
CA PRO A 408 11.24 -13.35 -10.71
C PRO A 408 11.12 -13.30 -12.24
N GLU A 409 12.15 -13.78 -12.94
CA GLU A 409 12.15 -13.86 -14.41
C GLU A 409 11.15 -14.90 -14.92
N ARG A 410 10.93 -15.97 -14.14
CA ARG A 410 10.05 -17.09 -14.44
C ARG A 410 9.52 -17.76 -13.18
N GLU A 411 8.49 -18.58 -13.34
CA GLU A 411 8.11 -19.57 -12.32
C GLU A 411 9.13 -20.71 -12.30
N ASN A 412 9.18 -21.48 -11.20
CA ASN A 412 10.02 -22.67 -11.16
C ASN A 412 9.52 -23.70 -12.18
N HIS A 413 10.45 -24.40 -12.81
CA HIS A 413 10.10 -25.61 -13.54
C HIS A 413 9.71 -26.70 -12.55
N SER A 414 8.90 -27.67 -12.98
CA SER A 414 8.57 -28.79 -12.12
C SER A 414 8.34 -30.10 -12.86
N LEU A 415 8.68 -31.20 -12.21
CA LEU A 415 8.33 -32.55 -12.61
C LEU A 415 7.61 -33.23 -11.43
N SER A 416 6.35 -33.58 -11.64
CA SER A 416 5.52 -34.31 -10.69
C SER A 416 5.37 -35.76 -11.13
N LEU A 417 5.55 -36.68 -10.20
CA LEU A 417 5.42 -38.13 -10.39
C LEU A 417 4.46 -38.63 -9.30
N TRP A 418 3.44 -39.41 -9.66
CA TRP A 418 2.48 -39.94 -8.69
C TRP A 418 2.09 -41.37 -9.00
N GLY A 419 1.59 -42.05 -7.97
CA GLY A 419 0.98 -43.35 -8.12
C GLY A 419 0.04 -43.78 -7.01
N ASN A 420 -0.49 -44.98 -7.22
CA ASN A 420 -1.54 -45.57 -6.40
C ASN A 420 -1.01 -46.88 -5.82
N LEU A 421 -1.29 -47.11 -4.54
CA LEU A 421 -1.19 -48.46 -3.99
C LEU A 421 -2.49 -49.19 -4.29
N LYS A 422 -2.40 -50.23 -5.12
CA LYS A 422 -3.51 -51.13 -5.41
C LYS A 422 -3.05 -52.55 -5.15
N ASP A 423 -3.78 -53.27 -4.29
CA ASP A 423 -3.50 -54.67 -3.94
C ASP A 423 -2.06 -54.95 -3.46
N GLY A 424 -1.39 -53.96 -2.86
CA GLY A 424 -0.02 -54.07 -2.36
C GLY A 424 1.08 -53.75 -3.39
N GLU A 425 0.72 -53.49 -4.66
CA GLU A 425 1.63 -53.05 -5.71
C GLU A 425 1.49 -51.54 -5.97
N PHE A 426 2.62 -50.88 -6.22
CA PHE A 426 2.64 -49.46 -6.58
C PHE A 426 2.56 -49.33 -8.10
N GLU A 427 1.38 -48.98 -8.60
CA GLU A 427 1.21 -48.64 -10.01
C GLU A 427 1.69 -47.21 -10.23
N PHE A 428 2.42 -46.97 -11.32
CA PHE A 428 2.87 -45.65 -11.76
C PHE A 428 1.93 -45.11 -12.85
N PRO A 429 0.80 -44.45 -12.50
CA PRO A 429 -0.23 -44.02 -13.42
C PRO A 429 0.17 -42.81 -14.27
N GLY A 430 1.12 -41.96 -13.87
CA GLY A 430 1.41 -40.77 -14.66
C GLY A 430 2.48 -39.80 -14.15
N PHE A 431 2.75 -38.81 -14.99
CA PHE A 431 3.66 -37.70 -14.70
C PHE A 431 3.11 -36.37 -15.23
N GLU A 432 3.61 -35.26 -14.68
CA GLU A 432 3.38 -33.91 -15.19
C GLU A 432 4.69 -33.13 -15.22
N LEU A 433 5.05 -32.61 -16.39
CA LEU A 433 6.14 -31.66 -16.58
C LEU A 433 5.55 -30.27 -16.75
N THR A 434 6.05 -29.29 -16.00
CA THR A 434 5.71 -27.87 -16.15
C THR A 434 6.97 -27.05 -16.38
N LEU A 435 6.95 -26.25 -17.44
CA LEU A 435 8.02 -25.34 -17.82
C LEU A 435 7.47 -23.92 -17.82
N SER A 436 8.27 -22.96 -17.36
CA SER A 436 7.88 -21.55 -17.29
C SER A 436 8.81 -20.72 -18.15
N PRO A 437 8.39 -20.31 -19.35
CA PRO A 437 9.25 -19.51 -20.22
C PRO A 437 9.44 -18.09 -19.68
N HIS A 438 8.50 -17.60 -18.88
CA HIS A 438 8.50 -16.26 -18.31
C HIS A 438 7.60 -16.24 -17.06
N TYR A 439 7.80 -15.25 -16.19
CA TYR A 439 6.97 -15.05 -15.01
C TYR A 439 5.49 -15.03 -15.39
N ARG A 440 4.67 -15.71 -14.57
CA ARG A 440 3.22 -15.91 -14.75
C ARG A 440 2.79 -16.80 -15.90
N TRP A 441 3.72 -17.42 -16.62
CA TRP A 441 3.40 -18.38 -17.68
C TRP A 441 3.87 -19.77 -17.31
N ASN A 442 3.00 -20.75 -17.53
CA ASN A 442 3.36 -22.17 -17.48
C ASN A 442 2.93 -22.84 -18.78
N LEU A 443 3.79 -23.74 -19.26
CA LEU A 443 3.52 -24.75 -20.27
C LEU A 443 3.61 -26.10 -19.58
N ALA A 444 2.54 -26.88 -19.64
CA ALA A 444 2.49 -28.16 -18.96
C ALA A 444 2.12 -29.29 -19.91
N LEU A 445 2.74 -30.44 -19.65
CA LEU A 445 2.49 -31.72 -20.30
C LEU A 445 2.20 -32.74 -19.21
N ARG A 446 1.02 -33.35 -19.27
CA ARG A 446 0.60 -34.41 -18.37
C ARG A 446 0.33 -35.67 -19.16
N HIS A 447 0.86 -36.79 -18.70
CA HIS A 447 0.53 -38.09 -19.23
C HIS A 447 0.04 -38.96 -18.08
N GLU A 448 -1.14 -39.56 -18.25
CA GLU A 448 -1.72 -40.46 -17.29
C GLU A 448 -2.57 -41.53 -17.97
N ASN A 449 -2.24 -42.80 -17.74
CA ASN A 449 -2.82 -43.95 -18.45
C ASN A 449 -2.75 -43.72 -19.97
N ASP A 450 -3.90 -43.77 -20.66
CA ASP A 450 -4.02 -43.55 -22.12
C ASP A 450 -4.29 -42.08 -22.51
N ILE A 451 -4.20 -41.15 -21.56
CA ILE A 451 -4.54 -39.73 -21.77
C ILE A 451 -3.28 -38.88 -21.69
N THR A 452 -3.05 -38.07 -22.73
CA THR A 452 -1.97 -37.08 -22.75
C THR A 452 -2.55 -35.69 -22.94
N LYS A 453 -2.24 -34.76 -22.04
CA LYS A 453 -2.69 -33.37 -22.09
C LYS A 453 -1.51 -32.43 -22.22
N GLY A 454 -1.59 -31.48 -23.15
CA GLY A 454 -0.68 -30.35 -23.25
C GLY A 454 -1.45 -29.05 -23.13
N TRP A 455 -1.00 -28.12 -22.28
CA TRP A 455 -1.65 -26.82 -22.13
C TRP A 455 -0.67 -25.72 -21.77
N PHE A 456 -1.09 -24.48 -22.01
CA PHE A 456 -0.48 -23.31 -21.41
C PHE A 456 -1.47 -22.67 -20.43
N GLU A 457 -0.96 -22.07 -19.36
CA GLU A 457 -1.75 -21.29 -18.42
C GLU A 457 -1.03 -20.00 -18.03
N TYR A 458 -1.84 -19.00 -17.68
CA TYR A 458 -1.40 -17.69 -17.25
C TYR A 458 -2.00 -17.35 -15.88
N ASP A 459 -1.20 -16.80 -14.98
CA ASP A 459 -1.66 -16.25 -13.71
C ASP A 459 -2.47 -14.98 -13.98
N VAL A 460 -3.79 -15.09 -13.94
CA VAL A 460 -4.72 -13.98 -14.17
C VAL A 460 -4.91 -13.14 -12.91
N TYR A 461 -4.79 -13.74 -11.73
CA TYR A 461 -4.84 -13.04 -10.44
C TYR A 461 -3.85 -13.66 -9.43
N SER A 462 -3.22 -12.81 -8.61
CA SER A 462 -2.23 -13.22 -7.62
C SER A 462 -2.26 -12.31 -6.40
N SER A 463 -2.39 -12.89 -5.21
CA SER A 463 -2.15 -12.27 -3.91
C SER A 463 -0.99 -12.96 -3.20
N TYR A 464 -0.79 -12.68 -1.91
CA TYR A 464 0.13 -13.43 -1.06
C TYR A 464 -0.40 -14.80 -0.62
N VAL A 465 -1.68 -15.10 -0.85
CA VAL A 465 -2.32 -16.36 -0.44
C VAL A 465 -2.87 -17.12 -1.64
N ILE A 466 -3.45 -16.41 -2.61
CA ILE A 466 -4.24 -17.01 -3.69
C ILE A 466 -3.59 -16.69 -5.03
N ARG A 467 -3.54 -17.67 -5.94
CA ARG A 467 -3.31 -17.45 -7.37
C ARG A 467 -4.43 -18.09 -8.17
N LEU A 468 -4.93 -17.39 -9.17
CA LEU A 468 -5.87 -17.91 -10.16
C LEU A 468 -5.15 -18.01 -11.49
N TRP A 469 -5.13 -19.22 -12.03
CA TRP A 469 -4.57 -19.56 -13.33
C TRP A 469 -5.71 -19.83 -14.30
N ALA A 470 -5.56 -19.36 -15.54
CA ALA A 470 -6.47 -19.68 -16.64
C ALA A 470 -5.65 -20.11 -17.85
N GLY A 471 -6.14 -21.11 -18.58
CA GLY A 471 -5.37 -21.72 -19.66
C GLY A 471 -6.22 -22.41 -20.69
N ALA A 472 -5.55 -22.83 -21.77
CA ALA A 472 -6.14 -23.61 -22.84
C ALA A 472 -5.14 -24.68 -23.30
N GLY A 473 -5.67 -25.79 -23.81
CA GLY A 473 -4.85 -26.92 -24.20
C GLY A 473 -5.56 -27.90 -25.09
N VAL A 474 -4.87 -29.01 -25.35
CA VAL A 474 -5.36 -30.15 -26.12
C VAL A 474 -5.15 -31.44 -25.33
N GLU A 475 -6.14 -32.30 -25.38
CA GLU A 475 -6.14 -33.63 -24.78
C GLU A 475 -6.15 -34.67 -25.90
N TYR A 476 -5.23 -35.63 -25.83
CA TYR A 476 -5.20 -36.81 -26.69
C TYR A 476 -5.63 -38.03 -25.89
N ARG A 477 -6.60 -38.78 -26.42
CA ARG A 477 -7.05 -40.06 -25.86
C ARG A 477 -6.63 -41.20 -26.79
N ALA A 478 -5.64 -41.99 -26.39
CA ALA A 478 -5.09 -43.05 -27.23
C ALA A 478 -6.13 -44.14 -27.56
N SER A 479 -7.04 -44.45 -26.63
CA SER A 479 -8.12 -45.43 -26.81
C SER A 479 -9.12 -45.06 -27.90
N GLU A 480 -9.33 -43.77 -28.14
CA GLU A 480 -10.28 -43.24 -29.11
C GLU A 480 -9.58 -42.64 -30.33
N ASN A 481 -8.25 -42.53 -30.28
CA ASN A 481 -7.42 -41.80 -31.23
C ASN A 481 -7.98 -40.39 -31.53
N SER A 482 -8.45 -39.70 -30.49
CA SER A 482 -9.14 -38.41 -30.58
C SER A 482 -8.31 -37.28 -29.95
N TRP A 483 -8.43 -36.08 -30.52
CA TRP A 483 -7.86 -34.85 -29.98
C TRP A 483 -8.98 -33.89 -29.64
N GLU A 484 -8.99 -33.39 -28.41
CA GLU A 484 -10.01 -32.49 -27.92
C GLU A 484 -9.41 -31.22 -27.32
N PRO A 485 -9.74 -30.04 -27.86
CA PRO A 485 -9.33 -28.78 -27.25
C PRO A 485 -10.17 -28.49 -26.00
N PHE A 486 -9.53 -27.93 -24.98
CA PHE A 486 -10.17 -27.56 -23.72
C PHE A 486 -9.71 -26.20 -23.20
N LEU A 487 -10.55 -25.59 -22.38
CA LEU A 487 -10.21 -24.48 -21.49
C LEU A 487 -10.12 -24.98 -20.07
N GLN A 488 -9.29 -24.36 -19.24
CA GLN A 488 -9.21 -24.71 -17.82
C GLN A 488 -8.94 -23.50 -16.94
N SER A 489 -9.21 -23.69 -15.65
CA SER A 489 -8.81 -22.79 -14.58
C SER A 489 -8.28 -23.56 -13.38
N ARG A 490 -7.34 -22.97 -12.66
CA ARG A 490 -6.76 -23.53 -11.43
C ARG A 490 -6.63 -22.46 -10.36
N LEU A 491 -7.22 -22.74 -9.22
CA LEU A 491 -7.05 -22.01 -7.97
C LEU A 491 -5.92 -22.64 -7.17
N GLN A 492 -4.90 -21.85 -6.88
CA GLN A 492 -3.79 -22.20 -5.98
C GLN A 492 -3.94 -21.39 -4.69
N MET A 493 -3.84 -22.06 -3.55
CA MET A 493 -3.81 -21.42 -2.23
C MET A 493 -2.56 -21.86 -1.48
N ASP A 494 -1.76 -20.91 -1.03
CA ASP A 494 -0.51 -21.15 -0.30
C ASP A 494 -0.71 -20.86 1.20
N PHE A 495 -0.26 -21.80 2.04
CA PHE A 495 -0.29 -21.75 3.51
C PHE A 495 1.05 -22.26 4.06
N ASP A 496 2.07 -21.42 4.03
CA ASP A 496 3.45 -21.70 4.40
C ASP A 496 4.09 -22.85 3.59
N ARG A 497 4.04 -24.07 4.12
CA ARG A 497 4.57 -25.28 3.48
C ARG A 497 3.49 -26.07 2.77
N ILE A 498 2.21 -25.75 3.00
CA ILE A 498 1.07 -26.43 2.41
C ILE A 498 0.59 -25.59 1.24
N GLN A 499 0.42 -26.20 0.09
CA GLN A 499 -0.26 -25.60 -1.04
C GLN A 499 -1.45 -26.47 -1.43
N PHE A 500 -2.60 -25.85 -1.63
CA PHE A 500 -3.79 -26.50 -2.15
C PHE A 500 -4.01 -26.04 -3.59
N ASN A 501 -4.22 -26.99 -4.50
CA ASN A 501 -4.60 -26.70 -5.88
C ASN A 501 -5.94 -27.35 -6.20
N TYR A 502 -6.85 -26.57 -6.77
CA TYR A 502 -8.14 -27.01 -7.26
C TYR A 502 -8.36 -26.49 -8.66
N GLY A 503 -8.70 -27.35 -9.60
CA GLY A 503 -8.84 -27.00 -11.00
C GLY A 503 -10.00 -27.71 -11.69
N GLY A 504 -10.56 -27.02 -12.67
CA GLY A 504 -11.59 -27.54 -13.55
C GLY A 504 -11.26 -27.25 -15.01
N GLN A 505 -11.69 -28.14 -15.89
CA GLN A 505 -11.61 -27.98 -17.34
C GLN A 505 -12.98 -28.12 -18.00
N VAL A 506 -13.10 -27.58 -19.20
CA VAL A 506 -14.24 -27.74 -20.08
C VAL A 506 -13.76 -27.95 -21.51
N HIS A 507 -14.31 -28.96 -22.20
CA HIS A 507 -13.98 -29.25 -23.58
C HIS A 507 -14.77 -28.32 -24.51
N LEU A 508 -14.15 -27.78 -25.57
CA LEU A 508 -14.84 -26.83 -26.46
C LEU A 508 -16.04 -27.46 -27.18
N ASN A 509 -15.99 -28.77 -27.41
CA ASN A 509 -17.09 -29.52 -28.02
C ASN A 509 -18.25 -29.78 -27.04
N ASN A 510 -18.06 -29.55 -25.74
CA ASN A 510 -19.09 -29.71 -24.71
C ASN A 510 -18.94 -28.66 -23.59
N PHE A 511 -19.26 -27.41 -23.93
CA PHE A 511 -19.07 -26.27 -23.02
C PHE A 511 -19.94 -26.29 -21.74
N LYS A 512 -20.93 -27.20 -21.68
CA LYS A 512 -21.86 -27.29 -20.55
C LYS A 512 -21.34 -28.16 -19.40
N GLU A 513 -20.29 -28.93 -19.63
CA GLU A 513 -19.76 -29.90 -18.67
C GLU A 513 -18.40 -29.46 -18.13
N TRP A 514 -18.42 -28.73 -17.01
CA TRP A 514 -17.22 -28.47 -16.23
C TRP A 514 -16.83 -29.71 -15.44
N GLN A 515 -15.61 -30.19 -15.65
CA GLN A 515 -15.06 -31.38 -15.01
C GLN A 515 -13.90 -31.01 -14.10
N GLU A 516 -13.88 -31.53 -12.87
CA GLU A 516 -12.72 -31.42 -11.98
C GLU A 516 -11.52 -32.12 -12.66
N ASN A 517 -10.43 -31.39 -12.85
CA ASN A 517 -9.21 -31.94 -13.47
C ASN A 517 -8.01 -31.98 -12.51
N ARG A 518 -8.11 -31.26 -11.39
CA ARG A 518 -7.06 -31.18 -10.37
C ARG A 518 -7.67 -30.95 -9.00
N LYS A 519 -7.23 -31.76 -8.04
CA LYS A 519 -7.49 -31.56 -6.61
C LYS A 519 -6.33 -32.16 -5.83
N GLU A 520 -5.42 -31.32 -5.37
CA GLU A 520 -4.19 -31.79 -4.74
C GLU A 520 -3.75 -30.91 -3.57
N ILE A 521 -3.08 -31.55 -2.62
CA ILE A 521 -2.37 -30.90 -1.52
C ILE A 521 -0.88 -31.21 -1.69
N ASN A 522 -0.07 -30.16 -1.78
CA ASN A 522 1.37 -30.25 -1.86
C ASN A 522 1.98 -29.82 -0.52
N TYR A 523 2.81 -30.68 0.09
CA TYR A 523 3.59 -30.37 1.28
C TYR A 523 5.05 -30.18 0.92
N ARG A 524 5.58 -28.97 1.13
CA ARG A 524 6.97 -28.64 0.86
C ARG A 524 7.91 -29.23 1.90
N ILE A 525 8.77 -30.16 1.48
CA ILE A 525 9.88 -30.66 2.29
C ILE A 525 11.02 -29.63 2.30
N ASN A 526 11.40 -29.14 1.12
CA ASN A 526 12.43 -28.10 0.95
C ASN A 526 12.16 -27.30 -0.34
N LYS A 527 13.05 -26.37 -0.70
CA LYS A 527 12.88 -25.49 -1.88
C LYS A 527 12.66 -26.23 -3.21
N ASN A 528 13.15 -27.47 -3.33
CA ASN A 528 13.14 -28.24 -4.58
C ASN A 528 12.25 -29.49 -4.51
N LEU A 529 11.72 -29.88 -3.35
CA LEU A 529 11.00 -31.15 -3.19
C LEU A 529 9.72 -30.98 -2.39
N TYR A 530 8.63 -31.50 -2.95
CA TYR A 530 7.29 -31.51 -2.37
C TYR A 530 6.75 -32.94 -2.38
N LEU A 531 5.98 -33.29 -1.35
CA LEU A 531 5.08 -34.44 -1.38
C LEU A 531 3.74 -33.99 -1.94
N ASN A 532 3.17 -34.73 -2.88
CA ASN A 532 1.84 -34.46 -3.38
C ASN A 532 0.85 -35.53 -2.93
N TRP A 533 -0.35 -35.08 -2.57
CA TRP A 533 -1.52 -35.92 -2.39
C TRP A 533 -2.57 -35.47 -3.40
N GLN A 534 -2.79 -36.27 -4.43
CA GLN A 534 -3.89 -36.05 -5.37
C GLN A 534 -5.13 -36.77 -4.85
N ILE A 535 -6.08 -35.98 -4.41
CA ILE A 535 -7.25 -36.44 -3.66
C ILE A 535 -8.15 -37.26 -4.60
N PRO A 536 -8.69 -38.42 -4.16
CA PRO A 536 -8.54 -38.96 -2.80
C PRO A 536 -7.36 -39.92 -2.59
N ASN A 537 -6.85 -40.59 -3.63
CA ASN A 537 -6.12 -41.86 -3.43
C ASN A 537 -4.71 -41.93 -4.04
N ARG A 538 -4.14 -40.83 -4.54
CA ARG A 538 -2.82 -40.88 -5.22
C ARG A 538 -1.78 -40.08 -4.44
N LEU A 539 -0.60 -40.66 -4.31
CA LEU A 539 0.53 -40.05 -3.62
C LEU A 539 1.73 -39.98 -4.55
N GLY A 540 2.58 -39.01 -4.30
CA GLY A 540 3.75 -38.80 -5.14
C GLY A 540 4.61 -37.65 -4.66
N PHE A 541 5.43 -37.16 -5.58
CA PHE A 541 6.35 -36.06 -5.29
C PHE A 541 6.53 -35.15 -6.49
N THR A 542 6.89 -33.91 -6.20
CA THR A 542 7.20 -32.89 -7.20
C THR A 542 8.59 -32.35 -6.95
N LEU A 543 9.40 -32.32 -8.01
CA LEU A 543 10.72 -31.70 -8.03
C LEU A 543 10.64 -30.34 -8.71
N HIS A 544 11.25 -29.31 -8.11
CA HIS A 544 11.37 -27.96 -8.67
C HIS A 544 12.82 -27.57 -8.94
N TRP A 545 13.05 -26.81 -10.01
CA TRP A 545 14.36 -26.26 -10.36
C TRP A 545 14.30 -24.96 -11.16
#